data_AF-A0A1G2CA28-F1
#
_entry.id   AF-A0A1G2CA28-F1
#
_cell.length_a   1.000
_cell.length_b   1.000
_cell.length_c   1.000
_cell.angle_alpha   90.00
_cell.angle_beta   90.00
_cell.angle_gamma   90.00
#
_symmetry.space_group_name_H-M   'P 1'
#
loop_
_entity.id
_entity.type
_entity.pdbx_description
1 polymer ?
#
loop_
_entity_poly.entity_id
_entity_poly.type
_entity_poly.pdbx_seq_one_letter_code
_entity_poly.pdbx_strand_id
1 'polypeptide(L)'
;MAIVIEKKESRVNWFALATGAAVLGIIGAVVYFLFFANAPLIEVVVPITAKEISTISRIDINPGTVLNDPIYKLLKPYIADPTPGTLGRPNPFISF
;
A
#
# COMPACT_ATOMS: atom_id res chain seq x y z
N MET A 1 29.17 73.39 20.62
CA MET A 1 28.01 72.85 19.88
C MET A 1 27.96 71.36 20.18
N ALA A 2 26.81 70.84 20.63
CA ALA A 2 26.64 69.41 20.91
C ALA A 2 25.86 68.78 19.75
N ILE A 3 26.38 67.66 19.22
CA ILE A 3 25.70 66.86 18.20
C ILE A 3 24.81 65.87 18.92
N VAL A 4 23.49 66.04 18.80
CA VAL A 4 22.50 65.09 19.31
C VAL A 4 22.38 63.98 18.26
N ILE A 5 22.83 62.77 18.61
CA ILE A 5 22.64 61.58 17.79
C ILE A 5 21.26 61.01 18.15
N GLU A 6 20.27 61.28 17.31
CA GLU A 6 18.97 60.61 17.41
C GLU A 6 19.16 59.13 17.04
N LYS A 7 19.28 58.29 18.07
CA LYS A 7 19.26 56.85 17.90
C LYS A 7 17.86 56.45 17.45
N LYS A 8 17.71 56.12 16.16
CA LYS A 8 16.47 55.57 15.60
C LYS A 8 16.15 54.27 16.34
N GLU A 9 15.30 54.37 17.35
CA GLU A 9 14.77 53.22 18.07
C GLU A 9 13.83 52.49 17.09
N SER A 10 14.35 51.47 16.38
CA SER A 10 13.50 50.64 15.55
C SER A 10 12.62 49.80 16.46
N ARG A 11 11.46 50.33 16.84
CA ARG A 11 10.45 49.55 17.53
C ARG A 11 10.00 48.45 16.58
N VAL A 12 10.34 47.22 16.94
CA VAL A 12 9.87 46.03 16.25
C VAL A 12 8.35 46.04 16.33
N ASN A 13 7.68 46.01 15.18
CA ASN A 13 6.24 45.91 15.11
C ASN A 13 5.84 44.46 15.41
N TRP A 14 5.67 44.15 16.69
CA TRP A 14 5.26 42.83 17.18
C TRP A 14 3.94 42.35 16.57
N PHE A 15 3.03 43.27 16.25
CA PHE A 15 1.78 42.94 15.58
C PHE A 15 2.00 42.45 14.15
N ALA A 16 2.88 43.13 13.39
CA ALA A 16 3.25 42.69 12.04
C ALA A 16 3.98 41.34 12.07
N LEU A 17 4.84 41.13 13.06
CA LEU A 17 5.55 39.86 13.25
C LEU A 17 4.57 38.71 13.57
N ALA A 18 3.64 38.93 14.49
CA ALA A 18 2.61 37.94 14.86
C ALA A 18 1.72 37.60 13.66
N THR A 19 1.33 38.60 12.89
CA THR A 19 0.51 38.41 11.67
C THR A 19 1.27 37.59 10.63
N GLY A 20 2.54 37.91 10.39
CA GLY A 20 3.38 37.14 9.46
C GLY A 20 3.56 35.68 9.90
N ALA A 21 3.78 35.46 11.19
CA ALA A 21 3.88 34.11 11.76
C ALA A 21 2.56 33.32 11.62
N ALA A 22 1.41 33.98 11.85
CA ALA A 22 0.11 33.34 11.69
C ALA A 22 -0.15 32.92 10.23
N VAL A 23 0.17 33.77 9.27
CA VAL A 23 0.04 33.46 7.84
C VAL A 23 0.92 32.27 7.46
N LEU A 24 2.19 32.27 7.88
CA LEU A 24 3.10 31.15 7.64
C LEU A 24 2.60 29.85 8.28
N GLY A 25 2.05 29.93 9.50
CA GLY A 25 1.46 28.79 10.19
C GLY A 25 0.28 28.18 9.44
N ILE A 26 -0.62 29.02 8.91
CA ILE A 26 -1.78 28.56 8.12
C ILE A 26 -1.31 27.88 6.84
N ILE A 27 -0.37 28.48 6.11
CA ILE A 27 0.17 27.89 4.87
C ILE A 27 0.80 26.52 5.17
N GLY A 28 1.62 26.45 6.22
CA GLY A 28 2.25 25.20 6.65
C GLY A 28 1.23 24.13 7.02
N ALA A 29 0.17 24.50 7.76
CA ALA A 29 -0.91 23.59 8.11
C ALA A 29 -1.63 23.07 6.86
N VAL A 30 -1.97 23.94 5.90
CA VAL A 30 -2.64 23.53 4.64
C VAL A 30 -1.78 22.53 3.86
N VAL A 31 -0.49 22.82 3.69
CA VAL A 31 0.44 21.89 3.01
C VAL A 31 0.51 20.57 3.77
N TYR A 32 0.62 20.60 5.09
CA TYR A 32 0.63 19.38 5.89
C TYR A 32 -0.65 18.56 5.70
N PHE A 33 -1.83 19.18 5.77
CA PHE A 33 -3.10 18.48 5.62
C PHE A 33 -3.34 17.94 4.21
N LEU A 34 -2.84 18.61 3.17
CA LEU A 34 -3.00 18.13 1.80
C LEU A 34 -2.07 16.97 1.44
N PHE A 35 -0.84 16.96 1.98
CA PHE A 35 0.18 16.00 1.54
C PHE A 35 0.52 14.92 2.57
N PHE A 36 0.34 15.20 3.86
CA PHE A 36 0.83 14.34 4.93
C PHE A 36 -0.24 13.89 5.92
N ALA A 37 -1.38 14.58 6.02
CA ALA A 37 -2.47 14.06 6.82
C ALA A 37 -2.98 12.77 6.16
N ASN A 38 -3.08 11.72 6.96
CA ASN A 38 -3.64 10.45 6.51
C ASN A 38 -5.03 10.70 5.94
N ALA A 39 -5.18 10.49 4.63
CA ALA A 39 -6.50 10.44 4.03
C ALA A 39 -7.29 9.34 4.78
N PRO A 40 -8.54 9.59 5.19
CA PRO A 40 -9.39 8.48 5.59
C PRO A 40 -9.37 7.53 4.39
N LEU A 41 -8.85 6.31 4.59
CA LEU A 41 -8.90 5.30 3.56
C LEU A 41 -10.39 5.17 3.26
N ILE A 42 -10.82 5.74 2.13
CA ILE A 42 -12.06 5.37 1.46
C ILE A 42 -12.05 3.86 1.57
N GLU A 43 -13.00 3.30 2.33
CA GLU A 43 -13.11 1.87 2.54
C GLU A 43 -12.83 1.25 1.19
N VAL A 44 -11.67 0.59 1.07
CA VAL A 44 -11.31 -0.04 -0.19
C VAL A 44 -12.42 -1.05 -0.36
N VAL A 45 -13.37 -0.74 -1.24
CA VAL A 45 -14.43 -1.65 -1.63
C VAL A 45 -13.69 -2.72 -2.40
N VAL A 46 -13.10 -3.66 -1.64
CA VAL A 46 -12.38 -4.80 -2.19
C VAL A 46 -13.40 -5.43 -3.13
N PRO A 47 -13.11 -5.50 -4.44
CA PRO A 47 -14.02 -6.16 -5.38
C PRO A 47 -14.35 -7.52 -4.79
N ILE A 48 -15.62 -7.91 -4.82
CA ILE A 48 -16.10 -9.16 -4.21
C ILE A 48 -15.17 -10.34 -4.59
N THR A 49 -14.70 -10.32 -5.83
CA THR A 49 -13.69 -11.24 -6.40
C THR A 49 -12.36 -11.31 -5.64
N ALA A 50 -11.80 -10.18 -5.19
CA ALA A 50 -10.54 -10.17 -4.44
C ALA A 50 -10.72 -10.70 -3.00
N LYS A 51 -11.91 -10.51 -2.41
CA LYS A 51 -12.27 -11.10 -1.11
C LYS A 51 -12.40 -12.63 -1.20
N GLU A 52 -12.99 -13.13 -2.28
CA GLU A 52 -13.09 -14.56 -2.56
C GLU A 52 -11.71 -15.21 -2.80
N ILE A 53 -10.83 -14.56 -3.57
CA ILE A 53 -9.45 -15.06 -3.78
C ILE A 53 -8.68 -15.19 -2.46
N SER A 54 -8.82 -14.21 -1.56
CA SER A 54 -8.21 -14.27 -0.23
C SER A 54 -8.79 -15.36 0.67
N THR A 55 -10.02 -15.80 0.40
CA THR A 55 -10.65 -16.90 1.12
C THR A 55 -10.10 -18.22 0.63
N ILE A 56 -9.92 -18.37 -0.69
CA ILE A 56 -9.33 -19.58 -1.31
C ILE A 56 -7.86 -19.75 -0.89
N SER A 57 -7.07 -18.67 -0.85
CA SER A 57 -5.66 -18.75 -0.48
C SER A 57 -5.41 -19.13 0.99
N ARG A 58 -6.43 -19.03 1.85
CA ARG A 58 -6.38 -19.40 3.27
C ARG A 58 -6.86 -20.82 3.53
N ILE A 59 -7.32 -21.54 2.50
CA ILE A 59 -7.72 -22.94 2.66
C ILE A 59 -6.44 -23.77 2.82
N ASP A 60 -6.22 -24.27 4.03
CA ASP A 60 -5.20 -25.27 4.32
C ASP A 60 -5.72 -26.66 3.88
N ILE A 61 -5.42 -27.04 2.64
CA ILE A 61 -5.78 -28.36 2.11
C ILE A 61 -4.67 -29.33 2.53
N ASN A 62 -4.97 -30.24 3.46
CA ASN A 62 -4.11 -31.36 3.80
C ASN A 62 -4.48 -32.59 2.94
N PRO A 63 -3.74 -32.89 1.85
CA PRO A 63 -4.08 -34.00 0.94
C PRO A 63 -3.95 -35.36 1.62
N GLY A 64 -3.14 -35.44 2.68
CA GLY A 64 -2.94 -36.65 3.46
C GLY A 64 -4.23 -37.17 4.10
N THR A 65 -5.22 -36.32 4.32
CA THR A 65 -6.53 -36.74 4.86
C THR A 65 -7.30 -37.64 3.87
N VAL A 66 -7.22 -37.35 2.58
CA VAL A 66 -7.87 -38.13 1.51
C VAL A 66 -7.00 -39.30 1.09
N LEU A 67 -5.70 -39.07 0.89
CA LEU A 67 -4.78 -40.10 0.42
C LEU A 67 -4.57 -41.24 1.44
N ASN A 68 -4.74 -40.96 2.74
CA ASN A 68 -4.64 -41.98 3.78
C ASN A 68 -5.95 -42.68 4.11
N ASP A 69 -7.08 -42.24 3.53
CA ASP A 69 -8.39 -42.80 3.81
C ASP A 69 -8.48 -44.27 3.35
N PRO A 70 -9.03 -45.19 4.18
CA PRO A 70 -9.16 -46.60 3.82
C PRO A 70 -9.99 -46.83 2.56
N ILE A 71 -11.04 -46.02 2.33
CA ILE A 71 -11.90 -46.12 1.17
C ILE A 71 -11.12 -45.67 -0.07
N TYR A 72 -10.39 -44.56 0.01
CA TYR A 72 -9.56 -44.08 -1.11
C TYR A 72 -8.51 -45.12 -1.53
N LYS A 73 -7.85 -45.79 -0.57
CA LYS A 73 -6.85 -46.84 -0.84
C LYS A 73 -7.42 -48.11 -1.48
N LEU A 74 -8.72 -48.36 -1.33
CA LEU A 74 -9.41 -49.48 -1.96
C LEU A 74 -9.80 -49.19 -3.42
N LEU A 75 -9.78 -47.92 -3.84
CA LEU A 75 -10.10 -47.54 -5.20
C LEU A 75 -8.98 -47.96 -6.15
N LYS A 76 -9.37 -48.55 -7.29
CA LYS A 76 -8.43 -48.84 -8.38
C LYS A 76 -8.24 -47.57 -9.22
N PRO A 77 -7.00 -47.15 -9.51
CA PRO A 77 -6.75 -46.13 -10.51
C PRO A 77 -7.14 -46.69 -11.89
N TYR A 78 -8.09 -46.05 -12.56
CA TYR A 78 -8.52 -46.41 -13.91
C TYR A 78 -7.85 -45.58 -15.01
N ILE A 79 -7.08 -44.57 -14.61
CA ILE A 79 -6.41 -43.63 -15.50
C ILE A 79 -4.91 -43.76 -15.24
N ALA A 80 -4.12 -43.84 -16.31
CA ALA A 80 -2.67 -43.79 -16.19
C ALA A 80 -2.24 -42.45 -15.58
N ASP A 81 -1.14 -42.46 -14.82
CA ASP A 81 -0.56 -41.22 -14.33
C ASP A 81 -0.31 -40.25 -15.50
N PRO A 82 -0.56 -38.95 -15.32
CA PRO A 82 -0.27 -37.98 -16.34
C PRO A 82 1.22 -38.02 -16.64
N THR A 83 1.58 -38.41 -17.86
CA THR A 83 2.95 -38.26 -18.32
C THR A 83 3.20 -36.76 -18.54
N PRO A 84 4.36 -36.23 -18.11
CA PRO A 84 4.76 -34.89 -18.50
C PRO A 84 4.72 -34.82 -20.03
N GLY A 85 3.79 -34.03 -20.56
CA GLY A 85 3.79 -33.71 -21.98
C GLY A 85 5.08 -32.97 -22.33
N THR A 86 5.34 -32.82 -23.62
CA THR A 86 6.36 -31.86 -24.05
C THR A 86 5.95 -30.48 -23.55
N LEU A 87 6.67 -29.98 -22.53
CA LEU A 87 6.68 -28.56 -22.22
C LEU A 87 7.01 -27.85 -23.54
N GLY A 88 6.34 -26.75 -23.83
CA GLY A 88 6.50 -26.02 -25.08
C GLY A 88 7.95 -25.58 -25.33
N ARG A 89 8.16 -24.68 -26.29
CA ARG A 89 9.52 -24.21 -26.61
C ARG A 89 10.23 -23.76 -25.33
N PRO A 90 11.49 -24.19 -25.10
CA PRO A 90 12.27 -23.74 -23.95
C PRO A 90 12.34 -22.21 -23.83
N ASN A 91 12.25 -21.53 -24.98
CA ASN A 91 12.15 -20.09 -25.08
C ASN A 91 10.95 -19.73 -25.98
N PRO A 92 9.93 -19.02 -25.47
CA PRO A 92 8.75 -18.63 -26.24
C PRO A 92 8.98 -17.47 -27.23
N PHE A 93 10.18 -16.86 -27.26
CA PHE A 93 10.48 -15.67 -28.06
C PHE A 93 11.37 -15.89 -29.28
N ILE A 94 11.84 -17.11 -29.52
CA ILE A 94 12.57 -17.43 -30.76
C ILE A 94 11.61 -17.44 -31.95
N SER A 95 12.02 -16.97 -33.12
CA SER A 95 11.17 -17.00 -34.33
C SER A 95 10.80 -18.44 -34.73
N PHE A 96 9.70 -18.61 -35.46
CA PHE A 96 9.28 -19.90 -36.00
C PHE A 96 10.24 -20.42 -37.07
#